data_AF-Q2VHV6-F1
#
_entry.id   AF-Q2VHV6-F1
#
_cell.length_a   1.000
_cell.length_b   1.000
_cell.length_c   1.000
_cell.angle_alpha   90.00
_cell.angle_beta   90.00
_cell.angle_gamma   90.00
#
_symmetry.space_group_name_H-M   'P 1'
#
loop_
_entity.id
_entity.type
_entity.pdbx_description
1 polymer ?
#
loop_
_entity_poly.entity_id
_entity_poly.type
_entity_poly.pdbx_seq_one_letter_code
_entity_poly.pdbx_strand_id
1 'polypeptide(L)' 'SNAICVFGYNMASTGWSEETAKKKGLKVKSNFFKDSERPEFMPTHEEVLVKIVYEENTGRLLGAQIASKN' A
#
# COMPACT_ATOMS: atom_id res chain seq x y z
N SER A 1 -12.30 -1.84 4.55
CA SER A 1 -11.50 -1.74 3.33
C SER A 1 -12.26 -0.91 2.32
N ASN A 2 -11.58 -0.03 1.60
CA ASN A 2 -12.19 0.91 0.66
C ASN A 2 -11.37 0.99 -0.63
N ALA A 3 -12.01 1.47 -1.70
CA ALA A 3 -11.37 1.79 -2.95
C ALA A 3 -11.99 3.08 -3.52
N ILE A 4 -11.18 3.93 -4.14
CA ILE A 4 -11.59 5.17 -4.75
C ILE A 4 -10.80 5.41 -6.03
N CYS A 5 -11.48 5.93 -7.06
CA CYS A 5 -10.86 6.42 -8.28
C CYS A 5 -10.94 7.94 -8.29
N VAL A 6 -9.79 8.63 -8.34
CA VAL A 6 -9.74 10.09 -8.41
C VAL A 6 -8.64 10.52 -9.38
N PHE A 7 -8.95 11.41 -10.31
CA PHE A 7 -8.00 11.92 -11.32
C PHE A 7 -7.29 10.82 -12.13
N GLY A 8 -7.98 9.71 -12.40
CA GLY A 8 -7.40 8.55 -13.10
C GLY A 8 -6.47 7.72 -12.22
N TYR A 9 -6.37 7.97 -10.92
CA TYR A 9 -5.69 7.09 -9.99
C TYR A 9 -6.68 6.18 -9.28
N ASN A 10 -6.47 4.87 -9.41
CA ASN A 10 -7.16 3.84 -8.66
C ASN A 10 -6.39 3.58 -7.36
N MET A 11 -7.01 3.93 -6.23
CA MET A 11 -6.43 3.76 -4.89
C MET A 11 -7.28 2.80 -4.07
N ALA A 12 -6.67 1.78 -3.50
CA ALA A 12 -7.33 0.81 -2.63
C ALA A 12 -6.59 0.72 -1.29
N SER A 13 -7.35 0.56 -0.20
CA SER A 13 -6.76 0.28 1.11
C SER A 13 -7.54 -0.73 1.93
N THR A 14 -6.79 -1.51 2.71
CA THR A 14 -7.32 -2.53 3.61
C THR A 14 -6.58 -2.50 4.94
N GLY A 15 -7.27 -2.86 6.02
CA GLY A 15 -6.70 -2.87 7.37
C GLY A 15 -6.46 -1.47 7.95
N TRP A 16 -5.41 -1.32 8.76
CA TRP A 16 -5.07 -0.08 9.46
C TRP A 16 -3.93 0.66 8.75
N SER A 17 -4.04 1.99 8.72
CA SER A 17 -2.90 2.85 8.42
C SER A 17 -1.89 2.82 9.56
N GLU A 18 -0.64 3.15 9.25
CA GLU A 18 0.42 3.29 10.26
C GLU A 18 0.01 4.25 11.40
N GLU A 19 -0.62 5.37 11.07
CA GLU A 19 -1.11 6.34 12.05
C GLU A 19 -2.21 5.75 12.94
N THR A 20 -3.16 5.02 12.34
CA THR A 20 -4.24 4.35 13.10
C THR A 20 -3.69 3.28 14.03
N ALA A 21 -2.71 2.50 13.57
CA ALA A 21 -2.10 1.45 14.37
C ALA A 21 -1.25 2.02 15.52
N LYS A 22 -0.50 3.13 15.27
CA LYS A 22 0.20 3.88 16.32
C LYS A 22 -0.77 4.48 17.35
N LYS A 23 -1.88 5.06 16.91
CA LYS A 23 -2.95 5.57 17.79
C LYS A 23 -3.58 4.50 18.68
N LYS A 24 -3.57 3.23 18.23
CA LYS A 24 -4.02 2.06 19.00
C LYS A 24 -2.95 1.46 19.92
N GLY A 25 -1.77 2.08 20.03
CA GLY A 25 -0.70 1.64 20.92
C GLY A 25 0.12 0.46 20.39
N LEU A 26 -0.02 0.10 19.11
CA LEU A 26 0.78 -0.97 18.51
C LEU A 26 2.16 -0.46 18.06
N LYS A 27 3.18 -1.29 18.25
CA LYS A 27 4.51 -1.10 17.63
C LYS A 27 4.48 -1.63 16.21
N VAL A 28 4.45 -0.71 15.25
CA VAL A 28 4.33 -1.03 13.83
C VAL A 28 5.46 -0.44 13.00
N LYS A 29 5.80 -1.15 11.93
CA LYS A 29 6.64 -0.66 10.85
C LYS A 29 5.82 -0.60 9.57
N SER A 30 6.25 0.25 8.65
CA SER A 30 5.69 0.27 7.32
C SER A 30 6.78 0.42 6.27
N ASN A 31 6.63 -0.32 5.17
CA ASN A 31 7.47 -0.17 4.01
C ASN A 31 6.63 0.40 2.87
N PHE A 32 7.21 1.38 2.19
CA PHE A 32 6.68 1.95 0.96
C PHE A 32 7.61 1.56 -0.17
N PHE A 33 7.04 0.95 -1.21
CA PHE A 33 7.78 0.61 -2.41
C PHE A 33 6.97 0.99 -3.64
N LYS A 34 7.72 1.29 -4.69
CA LYS A 34 7.21 1.67 -5.99
C LYS A 34 7.79 0.67 -6.98
N ASP A 35 6.92 0.01 -7.73
CA ASP A 35 7.32 -1.00 -8.70
C ASP A 35 6.40 -0.95 -9.92
N SER A 36 6.88 -1.45 -11.05
CA SER A 36 6.07 -1.54 -12.25
C SER A 36 5.14 -2.74 -12.16
N GLU A 37 3.87 -2.59 -12.59
CA GLU A 37 2.90 -3.70 -12.61
C GLU A 37 3.36 -4.89 -13.48
N ARG A 38 4.28 -4.62 -14.41
CA ARG A 38 4.83 -5.55 -15.39
C ARG A 38 6.27 -5.16 -15.71
N PRO A 39 7.08 -6.08 -16.26
CA PRO A 39 8.47 -5.79 -16.55
C PRO A 39 8.64 -4.57 -17.46
N GLU A 40 9.65 -3.75 -17.17
CA GLU A 40 9.91 -2.48 -17.87
C GLU A 40 10.16 -2.63 -19.38
N PHE A 41 10.56 -3.83 -19.83
CA PHE A 41 10.78 -4.12 -21.25
C PHE A 41 9.48 -4.37 -22.04
N MET A 42 8.32 -4.36 -21.39
CA MET A 42 7.02 -4.48 -22.06
C MET A 42 6.62 -3.17 -22.75
N PRO A 43 5.84 -3.20 -23.85
CA PRO A 43 5.48 -2.01 -24.63
C PRO A 43 4.75 -0.92 -23.84
N THR A 44 4.04 -1.32 -22.81
CA THR A 44 3.44 -0.43 -21.82
C THR A 44 3.80 -0.98 -20.45
N HIS A 45 3.98 -0.11 -19.46
CA HIS A 45 4.12 -0.43 -18.05
C HIS A 45 3.57 0.76 -17.26
N GLU A 46 2.98 0.48 -16.10
CA GLU A 46 2.50 1.50 -15.20
C GLU A 46 3.09 1.30 -13.81
N GLU A 47 3.36 2.42 -13.14
CA GLU A 47 3.92 2.42 -11.80
C GLU A 47 2.83 2.20 -10.76
N VAL A 48 3.04 1.21 -9.90
CA VAL A 48 2.20 0.89 -8.77
C VAL A 48 2.91 1.27 -7.48
N LEU A 49 2.22 2.03 -6.64
CA LEU A 49 2.67 2.42 -5.31
C LEU A 49 2.04 1.45 -4.32
N VAL A 50 2.87 0.81 -3.50
CA VAL A 50 2.41 -0.12 -2.46
C VAL A 50 2.99 0.29 -1.12
N LYS A 51 2.11 0.45 -0.13
CA LYS A 51 2.48 0.62 1.28
C LYS A 51 1.96 -0.58 2.06
N ILE A 52 2.84 -1.22 2.83
CA ILE A 52 2.48 -2.31 3.74
C ILE A 52 2.75 -1.86 5.17
N VAL A 53 1.81 -2.13 6.07
CA VAL A 53 1.89 -1.86 7.50
C VAL A 53 1.83 -3.19 8.25
N TYR A 54 2.81 -3.44 9.12
CA TYR A 54 2.92 -4.69 9.88
C TYR A 54 3.41 -4.45 11.31
N GLU A 55 3.09 -5.38 12.20
CA GLU A 55 3.56 -5.36 13.59
C GLU A 55 5.05 -5.76 13.65
N GLU A 56 5.86 -4.98 14.37
CA GLU A 56 7.32 -5.16 14.39
C GLU A 56 7.76 -6.51 14.98
N ASN A 57 7.07 -6.97 16.02
CA ASN A 57 7.50 -8.14 16.79
C ASN A 57 7.08 -9.46 16.15
N THR A 58 5.94 -9.48 15.46
CA THR A 58 5.32 -10.70 14.93
C THR A 58 5.35 -10.78 13.41
N GLY A 59 5.61 -9.67 12.72
CA GLY A 59 5.47 -9.58 11.27
C GLY A 59 4.02 -9.64 10.79
N ARG A 60 3.04 -9.63 11.71
CA ARG A 60 1.61 -9.69 11.35
C ARG A 60 1.24 -8.49 10.49
N LEU A 61 0.67 -8.76 9.32
CA LEU A 61 0.12 -7.73 8.44
C LEU A 61 -1.07 -7.04 9.12
N LEU A 62 -1.03 -5.72 9.21
CA LEU A 62 -2.07 -4.90 9.82
C LEU A 62 -2.85 -4.10 8.78
N GLY A 63 -2.20 -3.75 7.67
CA GLY A 63 -2.86 -3.07 6.56
C GLY A 63 -1.97 -2.96 5.33
N ALA A 64 -2.62 -2.67 4.21
CA ALA A 64 -1.96 -2.41 2.94
C ALA A 64 -2.71 -1.31 2.18
N GLN A 65 -1.95 -0.47 1.48
CA GLN A 65 -2.46 0.55 0.57
C GLN A 65 -1.80 0.37 -0.79
N ILE A 66 -2.59 0.46 -1.85
CA ILE A 66 -2.12 0.37 -3.23
C ILE A 66 -2.68 1.57 -4.01
N ALA A 67 -1.87 2.16 -4.87
CA ALA A 67 -2.30 3.19 -5.81
C ALA A 67 -1.65 2.97 -7.19
N SER A 68 -2.44 3.03 -8.24
CA SER A 68 -1.99 2.95 -9.65
C SER A 68 -2.78 3.94 -10.51
N LYS A 69 -2.30 4.25 -11.72
CA LYS A 69 -3.03 5.02 -12.74
C LYS A 69 -3.93 4.17 -13.65
N ASN A 70 -3.78 2.86 -13.56
CA ASN A 70 -4.50 1.87 -14.36
C ASN A 70 -5.86 1.59 -13.75
#